data_AF-A0A1I8NJG7-F1
#
_entry.id   AF-A0A1I8NJG7-F1
#
_cell.length_a   1.000
_cell.length_b   1.000
_cell.length_c   1.000
_cell.angle_alpha   90.00
_cell.angle_beta   90.00
_cell.angle_gamma   90.00
#
_symmetry.space_group_name_H-M   'P 1'
#
loop_
_entity.id
_entity.type
_entity.pdbx_description
1 polymer ?
#
loop_
_entity_poly.entity_id
_entity_poly.type
_entity_poly.pdbx_seq_one_letter_code
_entity_poly.pdbx_strand_id
1 'polypeptide(L)'
;RKHEPQKQTESNAADNNNVDSRSNANDVPQNLKRKFRQEWQISFDWLQNKNGTAFCVACSKALVSHLTHLKAHAKTSLYVTNYNSQKKCKNTELF
;
A
#
# COMPACT_ATOMS: atom_id res chain seq x y z
N ARG A 1 -49.04 39.47 -12.20
CA ARG A 1 -47.77 39.93 -11.58
C ARG A 1 -47.74 39.31 -10.19
N LYS A 2 -46.80 38.47 -9.77
CA LYS A 2 -45.42 38.23 -10.23
C LYS A 2 -45.08 36.75 -10.00
N HIS A 3 -44.40 36.15 -10.97
CA HIS A 3 -43.53 35.00 -10.75
C HIS A 3 -42.24 35.50 -10.10
N GLU A 4 -41.65 34.74 -9.18
CA GLU A 4 -40.22 34.80 -8.86
C GLU A 4 -39.74 33.45 -8.32
N PRO A 5 -38.78 32.78 -8.99
CA PRO A 5 -38.09 31.59 -8.49
C PRO A 5 -36.69 31.92 -7.96
N GLN A 6 -36.04 30.90 -7.38
CA GLN A 6 -34.61 30.73 -7.09
C GLN A 6 -34.18 30.87 -5.62
N LYS A 7 -33.76 29.74 -5.05
CA LYS A 7 -32.63 29.70 -4.12
C LYS A 7 -31.63 28.66 -4.60
N GLN A 8 -30.59 29.14 -5.27
CA GLN A 8 -29.32 28.44 -5.48
C GLN A 8 -28.61 28.28 -4.14
N THR A 9 -27.89 27.18 -3.93
CA THR A 9 -26.55 27.20 -3.32
C THR A 9 -25.84 25.91 -3.69
N GLU A 10 -24.98 25.99 -4.71
CA GLU A 10 -23.93 25.02 -5.00
C GLU A 10 -22.84 25.15 -3.92
N SER A 11 -22.50 24.05 -3.25
CA SER A 11 -21.35 23.99 -2.34
C SER A 11 -20.13 23.50 -3.10
N ASN A 12 -19.38 24.43 -3.68
CA ASN A 12 -17.97 24.25 -4.01
C ASN A 12 -17.15 24.49 -2.73
N ALA A 13 -16.40 23.49 -2.27
CA ALA A 13 -15.38 23.68 -1.23
C ALA A 13 -14.05 23.10 -1.74
N ALA A 14 -13.26 23.97 -2.38
CA ALA A 14 -11.84 23.79 -2.55
C ALA A 14 -11.17 24.56 -1.40
N ASP A 15 -10.65 23.85 -0.39
CA ASP A 15 -9.84 24.45 0.65
C ASP A 15 -8.45 23.83 0.68
N ASN A 16 -7.53 24.59 0.09
CA ASN A 16 -6.09 24.45 0.17
C ASN A 16 -5.65 24.77 1.60
N ASN A 17 -5.20 23.76 2.37
CA ASN A 17 -4.54 24.01 3.64
C ASN A 17 -3.02 23.84 3.50
N ASN A 18 -2.40 25.00 3.25
CA ASN A 18 -0.99 25.32 3.45
C ASN A 18 -0.61 25.08 4.92
N VAL A 19 0.16 24.02 5.20
CA VAL A 19 0.73 23.79 6.54
C VAL A 19 2.08 24.50 6.63
N ASP A 20 2.02 25.67 7.27
CA ASP A 20 3.11 26.50 7.76
C ASP A 20 4.16 25.65 8.50
N SER A 21 5.38 25.66 7.93
CA SER A 21 6.57 25.03 8.49
C SER A 21 7.09 25.85 9.67
N ARG A 22 6.61 25.55 10.87
CA ARG A 22 7.28 25.96 12.12
C ARG A 22 8.14 24.82 12.63
N SER A 23 9.36 24.82 12.13
CA SER A 23 10.47 23.96 12.53
C SER A 23 10.72 24.04 14.04
N ASN A 24 10.16 23.10 14.81
CA ASN A 24 10.67 22.81 16.14
C ASN A 24 11.65 21.63 16.01
N ALA A 25 12.94 21.96 15.96
CA ALA A 25 14.06 21.07 15.64
C ALA A 25 14.42 20.07 16.77
N ASN A 26 13.43 19.45 17.41
CA ASN A 26 13.64 18.41 18.43
C ASN A 26 12.73 17.19 18.29
N ASP A 27 11.79 17.16 17.35
CA ASP A 27 11.12 15.92 16.97
C ASP A 27 12.00 15.25 15.92
N VAL A 28 13.04 14.54 16.36
CA VAL A 28 13.63 13.49 15.53
C VAL A 28 12.46 12.54 15.27
N PRO A 29 11.89 12.46 14.04
CA PRO A 29 11.01 11.35 13.76
C PRO A 29 11.96 10.17 13.86
N GLN A 30 11.85 9.40 14.94
CA GLN A 30 12.64 8.18 15.11
C GLN A 30 12.35 7.38 13.86
N ASN A 31 13.27 7.48 12.91
CA ASN A 31 13.27 6.75 11.67
C ASN A 31 13.70 5.36 12.08
N LEU A 32 12.79 4.69 12.79
CA LEU A 32 12.72 3.26 12.97
C LEU A 32 12.65 2.75 11.54
N LYS A 33 13.83 2.59 10.95
CA LYS A 33 14.06 1.95 9.66
C LYS A 33 13.42 0.57 9.83
N ARG A 34 12.16 0.47 9.42
CA ARG A 34 11.26 -0.60 9.87
C ARG A 34 11.85 -1.90 9.34
N LYS A 35 12.39 -2.70 10.24
CA LYS A 35 13.04 -3.96 9.90
C LYS A 35 12.00 -4.95 9.43
N PHE A 36 12.37 -5.76 8.44
CA PHE A 36 11.57 -6.91 8.06
C PHE A 36 11.35 -7.82 9.27
N ARG A 37 10.12 -8.30 9.40
CA ARG A 37 9.64 -9.14 10.50
C ARG A 37 9.46 -10.57 9.98
N GLN A 38 10.16 -11.54 10.57
CA GLN A 38 10.13 -12.93 10.12
C GLN A 38 8.75 -13.55 10.25
N GLU A 39 7.95 -13.11 11.25
CA GLU A 39 6.57 -13.54 11.44
C GLU A 39 5.68 -13.27 10.22
N TRP A 40 6.04 -12.29 9.37
CA TRP A 40 5.31 -12.02 8.15
C TRP A 40 5.46 -13.12 7.10
N GLN A 41 6.58 -13.86 7.09
CA GLN A 41 6.76 -14.99 6.18
C GLN A 41 5.79 -16.13 6.49
N ILE A 42 5.34 -16.23 7.74
CA ILE A 42 4.35 -17.23 8.18
C ILE A 42 2.95 -16.83 7.68
N SER A 43 2.65 -15.53 7.68
CA SER A 43 1.35 -15.00 7.22
C SER A 43 1.24 -14.84 5.71
N PHE A 44 2.38 -14.68 5.03
CA PHE A 44 2.46 -14.41 3.59
C PHE A 44 3.46 -15.39 2.95
N ASP A 45 2.95 -16.50 2.44
CA ASP A 45 3.66 -17.57 1.74
C ASP A 45 4.33 -17.12 0.43
N TRP A 46 3.93 -15.96 -0.11
CA TRP A 46 4.55 -15.29 -1.26
C TRP A 46 5.66 -14.29 -0.88
N LEU A 47 5.90 -14.08 0.41
CA LEU A 47 6.83 -13.08 0.94
C LEU A 47 8.15 -13.72 1.39
N GLN A 48 9.27 -13.18 0.92
CA GLN A 48 10.61 -13.55 1.33
C GLN A 48 11.36 -12.36 1.92
N ASN A 49 12.28 -12.65 2.84
CA ASN A 49 13.26 -11.68 3.29
C ASN A 49 14.45 -11.67 2.33
N LYS A 50 14.71 -10.54 1.66
CA LYS A 50 15.91 -10.33 0.86
C LYS A 50 16.69 -9.17 1.45
N ASN A 51 17.83 -9.45 2.09
CA ASN A 51 18.71 -8.46 2.73
C ASN A 51 17.99 -7.51 3.71
N GLY A 52 17.04 -8.04 4.50
CA GLY A 52 16.26 -7.25 5.45
C GLY A 52 15.08 -6.49 4.84
N THR A 53 14.76 -6.76 3.57
CA THR A 53 13.64 -6.13 2.84
C THR A 53 12.59 -7.17 2.47
N ALA A 54 11.32 -6.77 2.55
CA ALA A 54 10.21 -7.55 2.04
C ALA A 54 10.31 -7.75 0.52
N PHE A 55 10.32 -8.99 0.05
CA PHE A 55 10.38 -9.32 -1.38
C PHE A 55 9.21 -10.23 -1.75
N CYS A 56 8.45 -9.85 -2.77
CA CYS A 56 7.38 -10.68 -3.30
C CYS A 56 7.92 -11.61 -4.37
N VAL A 57 7.83 -12.93 -4.16
CA VAL A 57 8.26 -13.93 -5.14
C VAL A 57 7.31 -14.05 -6.33
N ALA A 58 6.03 -13.74 -6.12
CA ALA A 58 5.01 -13.77 -7.19
C ALA A 58 5.23 -12.62 -8.19
N CYS A 59 5.63 -11.45 -7.70
CA CYS A 59 5.85 -10.25 -8.51
C CYS A 59 7.33 -9.98 -8.80
N SER A 60 8.24 -10.80 -8.26
CA SER A 60 9.69 -10.62 -8.34
C SER A 60 10.18 -9.21 -7.99
N LYS A 61 9.56 -8.56 -6.99
CA LYS A 61 9.84 -7.16 -6.63
C LYS A 61 10.02 -6.95 -5.13
N ALA A 62 10.89 -6.01 -4.78
CA ALA A 62 10.99 -5.51 -3.42
C ALA A 62 9.75 -4.68 -3.06
N LEU A 63 9.29 -4.84 -1.82
CA LEU A 63 8.17 -4.15 -1.24
C LEU A 63 8.61 -3.35 -0.01
N VAL A 64 7.76 -2.40 0.37
CA VAL A 64 7.91 -1.72 1.65
C VAL A 64 7.68 -2.72 2.78
N SER A 65 8.64 -2.83 3.69
CA SER A 65 8.60 -3.66 4.90
C SER A 65 7.60 -3.11 5.93
N HIS A 66 6.32 -3.04 5.57
CA HIS A 66 5.23 -2.58 6.43
C HIS A 66 3.98 -3.42 6.21
N LEU A 67 3.39 -3.92 7.29
CA LEU A 67 2.27 -4.86 7.23
C LEU A 67 1.09 -4.34 6.39
N THR A 68 0.75 -3.05 6.49
CA THR A 68 -0.34 -2.48 5.68
C THR A 68 -0.04 -2.50 4.18
N HIS A 69 1.22 -2.26 3.80
CA HIS A 69 1.67 -2.32 2.39
C HIS A 69 1.67 -3.76 1.88
N LEU A 70 2.08 -4.73 2.72
CA LEU A 70 2.02 -6.16 2.39
C LEU A 70 0.57 -6.62 2.17
N LYS A 71 -0.35 -6.24 3.06
CA LYS A 71 -1.78 -6.51 2.93
C LYS A 71 -2.39 -5.86 1.69
N ALA A 72 -2.02 -4.60 1.39
CA ALA A 72 -2.48 -3.91 0.19
C ALA A 72 -1.92 -4.55 -1.09
N HIS A 73 -0.66 -4.97 -1.07
CA HIS A 73 -0.04 -5.68 -2.18
C HIS A 73 -0.78 -6.98 -2.52
N ALA A 74 -1.13 -7.77 -1.50
CA ALA A 74 -1.89 -9.02 -1.68
C ALA A 74 -3.27 -8.83 -2.33
N LYS A 75 -3.83 -7.61 -2.29
CA LYS A 75 -5.11 -7.26 -2.92
C LYS A 75 -4.96 -6.70 -4.33
N THR A 76 -3.73 -6.40 -4.75
CA THR A 76 -3.49 -5.78 -6.06
C THR A 76 -3.75 -6.79 -7.18
N SER A 77 -4.47 -6.40 -8.23
CA SER A 77 -4.79 -7.27 -9.37
C SER A 77 -3.55 -7.91 -9.99
N LEU A 78 -2.46 -7.15 -10.14
CA LEU A 78 -1.18 -7.65 -10.63
C LEU A 78 -0.65 -8.82 -9.79
N TYR A 79 -0.70 -8.69 -8.45
CA TYR A 79 -0.28 -9.75 -7.55
C TYR A 79 -1.20 -10.98 -7.72
N VAL A 80 -2.51 -10.78 -7.74
CA VAL A 80 -3.49 -11.88 -7.87
C VAL A 80 -3.27 -12.66 -9.17
N THR A 81 -3.11 -11.96 -10.29
CA THR A 81 -2.83 -12.59 -11.59
C THR A 81 -1.52 -13.36 -11.56
N ASN A 82 -0.42 -12.74 -11.10
CA ASN A 82 0.88 -13.39 -11.08
C ASN A 82 0.95 -14.58 -10.11
N TYR A 83 0.36 -14.45 -8.92
CA TYR A 83 0.32 -15.50 -7.92
C TYR A 83 -0.54 -16.68 -8.38
N ASN A 84 -1.68 -16.42 -9.03
CA ASN A 84 -2.50 -17.48 -9.63
C ASN A 84 -1.77 -18.17 -10.77
N SER A 85 -1.06 -17.43 -11.63
CA SER A 85 -0.23 -18.02 -12.70
C SER A 85 0.91 -18.87 -12.11
N GLN A 86 1.60 -18.40 -11.07
CA GLN A 86 2.61 -19.20 -10.38
C GLN A 86 2.03 -20.48 -9.76
N LYS A 87 0.86 -20.41 -9.13
CA LYS A 87 0.18 -21.59 -8.57
C LYS A 87 -0.19 -22.61 -9.65
N LYS A 88 -0.60 -22.15 -10.83
CA LYS A 88 -0.88 -23.02 -11.97
C LYS A 88 0.40 -23.71 -12.46
N CYS A 89 1.48 -22.97 -12.66
CA CYS A 89 2.75 -23.53 -13.15
C CYS A 89 3.42 -24.49 -12.15
N LYS A 90 3.27 -24.28 -10.84
CA LYS A 90 3.80 -25.21 -9.82
C LYS A 90 3.06 -26.54 -9.76
N ASN A 91 1.86 -26.63 -10.33
CA ASN A 91 1.02 -27.83 -10.27
C ASN A 91 1.15 -28.71 -11.53
N THR A 92 2.09 -28.40 -12.43
CA THR A 92 2.28 -29.10 -13.72
C THR A 92 3.62 -29.85 -13.82
N GLU A 93 4.40 -29.94 -12.73
CA GLU A 93 5.66 -30.72 -12.70
C GLU A 93 5.53 -32.06 -11.96
N LEU A 94 4.36 -32.70 -12.04
CA LEU A 94 4.15 -34.07 -11.57
C LEU A 94 3.30 -34.86 -12.56
N PHE A 95 3.86 -35.13 -13.75
CA PHE A 95 3.43 -36.24 -14.61
C PHE A 95 4.61 -36.75 -15.42
#